data_AF-A0A6P1R3H9-F1
#
_entry.id   AF-A0A6P1R3H9-F1
#
_cell.length_a   1.000
_cell.length_b   1.000
_cell.length_c   1.000
_cell.angle_alpha   90.00
_cell.angle_beta   90.00
_cell.angle_gamma   90.00
#
_symmetry.space_group_name_H-M   'P 1'
#
loop_
_entity.id
_entity.type
_entity.pdbx_description
1 polymer ?
#
loop_
_entity_poly.entity_id
_entity_poly.type
_entity_poly.pdbx_seq_one_letter_code
_entity_poly.pdbx_strand_id
1 'polypeptide(L)' 'MRTNSRQHLDSISGRDPTYLESLIREDYERCHPGETLDDLKRRASFSREDRGLLRDWMAVAAARAAAECRAKPSPPR' A
#
# COMPACT_ATOMS: atom_id res chain seq x y z
N MET A 1 -5.47 -5.57 29.31
CA MET A 1 -4.25 -4.78 29.01
C MET A 1 -4.14 -4.59 27.50
N ARG A 2 -3.67 -3.42 27.07
CA ARG A 2 -3.81 -2.83 25.72
C ARG A 2 -3.02 -3.57 24.63
N THR A 3 -3.40 -3.20 23.40
CA THR A 3 -2.75 -3.33 22.07
C THR A 3 -3.45 -4.35 21.17
N ASN A 4 -3.88 -4.05 19.95
CA ASN A 4 -3.77 -2.83 19.17
C ASN A 4 -4.92 -2.85 18.16
N SER A 5 -5.66 -1.74 18.08
CA SER A 5 -6.71 -1.46 17.10
C SER A 5 -6.15 -1.42 15.67
N ARG A 6 -5.71 -2.56 15.15
CA ARG A 6 -5.28 -2.76 13.76
C ARG A 6 -6.44 -3.12 12.83
N GLN A 7 -7.68 -2.99 13.30
CA GLN A 7 -8.89 -3.30 12.53
C GLN A 7 -9.38 -2.13 11.65
N HIS A 8 -8.58 -1.09 11.42
CA HIS A 8 -9.03 0.09 10.67
C HIS A 8 -8.30 0.27 9.33
N LEU A 9 -8.18 -0.83 8.58
CA LEU A 9 -7.87 -0.80 7.14
C LEU A 9 -8.72 -1.80 6.34
N ASP A 10 -9.82 -2.29 6.92
CA ASP A 10 -10.64 -3.37 6.35
C ASP A 10 -11.70 -2.90 5.34
N SER A 11 -11.72 -1.64 4.90
CA SER A 11 -12.88 -1.17 4.10
C SER A 11 -12.58 -0.26 2.91
N ILE A 12 -11.32 -0.07 2.50
CA ILE A 12 -11.05 0.80 1.34
C ILE A 12 -11.14 0.03 0.01
N SER A 13 -10.96 -1.29 0.00
CA SER A 13 -11.24 -2.16 -1.15
C SER A 13 -11.06 -3.60 -0.69
N GLY A 14 -11.95 -4.52 -1.07
CA GLY A 14 -11.79 -5.96 -0.79
C GLY A 14 -10.62 -6.63 -1.53
N ARG A 15 -9.47 -5.96 -1.61
CA ARG A 15 -8.20 -6.46 -2.16
C ARG A 15 -7.25 -6.73 -1.02
N ASP A 16 -6.52 -7.84 -1.14
CA ASP A 16 -5.55 -8.27 -0.14
C ASP A 16 -4.50 -7.17 0.10
N PRO A 17 -4.25 -6.76 1.35
CA PRO A 17 -3.27 -5.70 1.66
C PRO A 17 -1.86 -6.09 1.20
N THR A 18 -1.49 -7.37 1.25
CA THR A 18 -0.19 -7.87 0.77
C THR A 18 -0.02 -7.64 -0.73
N TYR A 19 -1.10 -7.81 -1.50
CA TYR A 19 -1.09 -7.54 -2.94
C TYR A 19 -0.90 -6.05 -3.23
N LEU A 20 -1.61 -5.18 -2.51
CA LEU A 20 -1.44 -3.73 -2.64
C LEU A 20 -0.03 -3.30 -2.25
N GLU A 21 0.51 -3.81 -1.14
CA GLU A 21 1.88 -3.57 -0.71
C GLU A 21 2.90 -4.00 -1.75
N SER A 22 2.67 -5.13 -2.43
CA SER A 22 3.56 -5.59 -3.50
C SER A 22 3.58 -4.64 -4.69
N LEU A 23 2.44 -4.04 -5.05
CA LEU A 23 2.35 -3.07 -6.16
C LEU A 23 3.13 -1.77 -5.92
N ILE A 24 3.27 -1.36 -4.65
CA ILE A 24 3.99 -0.13 -4.28
C ILE A 24 5.38 -0.37 -3.75
N ARG A 25 5.73 -1.60 -3.37
CA ARG A 25 7.06 -1.95 -2.86
C ARG A 25 8.15 -1.54 -3.86
N GLU A 26 8.02 -1.98 -5.10
CA GLU A 26 9.01 -1.66 -6.15
C GLU A 26 9.11 -0.16 -6.45
N ASP A 27 7.98 0.55 -6.36
CA ASP A 27 7.91 2.00 -6.61
C ASP A 27 8.53 2.80 -5.47
N TYR A 28 8.26 2.37 -4.23
CA TYR A 28 8.83 2.92 -3.02
C TYR A 28 10.34 2.74 -2.98
N GLU A 29 10.83 1.53 -3.25
CA GLU A 29 12.27 1.22 -3.27
C GLU A 29 13.00 1.98 -4.40
N ARG A 30 12.33 2.25 -5.54
CA ARG A 30 12.87 3.11 -6.60
C ARG A 30 13.00 4.57 -6.15
N CYS A 31 12.02 5.09 -5.43
CA CYS A 31 12.05 6.47 -4.94
C CYS A 31 12.98 6.64 -3.73
N HIS A 32 13.17 5.58 -2.96
CA HIS A 32 13.96 5.56 -1.73
C HIS A 32 15.02 4.45 -1.77
N PRO A 33 16.14 4.65 -2.49
CA PRO A 33 17.21 3.67 -2.53
C PRO A 33 17.79 3.46 -1.13
N GLY A 34 17.56 2.28 -0.57
CA GLY A 34 18.01 1.89 0.78
C GLY A 34 16.95 1.92 1.87
N GLU A 35 15.72 2.38 1.57
CA GLU A 35 14.59 2.21 2.48
C GLU A 35 13.57 1.24 1.90
N THR A 36 13.13 0.28 2.73
CA THR A 36 12.10 -0.66 2.31
C THR A 36 10.72 -0.22 2.78
N LEU A 37 9.68 -0.73 2.13
CA LEU A 37 8.31 -0.54 2.60
C LEU A 37 8.11 -1.09 4.03
N ASP A 38 8.87 -2.12 4.44
CA ASP A 38 8.84 -2.63 5.83
C ASP A 38 9.37 -1.59 6.83
N ASP A 39 10.46 -0.91 6.48
CA ASP A 39 10.99 0.19 7.29
C ASP A 39 9.98 1.33 7.43
N LEU A 40 9.26 1.68 6.35
CA LEU A 40 8.16 2.63 6.42
C LEU A 40 7.05 2.17 7.36
N LYS A 41 6.63 0.90 7.29
CA LYS A 41 5.60 0.34 8.19
C LYS A 41 6.04 0.36 9.65
N ARG A 42 7.31 0.05 9.90
CA ARG A 42 7.90 0.11 11.23
C ARG A 42 7.87 1.54 11.75
N ARG A 43 8.28 2.53 10.95
CA ARG A 43 8.25 3.96 11.31
C ARG A 43 6.83 4.52 11.48
N ALA A 44 5.88 4.10 10.64
CA ALA A 44 4.46 4.47 10.72
C ALA A 44 3.77 4.04 12.03
N SER A 45 4.38 3.12 12.78
CA SER A 45 3.92 2.73 14.12
C SER A 45 4.25 3.78 15.17
N PHE A 46 5.33 4.55 14.98
CA PHE A 46 5.85 5.53 15.93
C PHE A 46 5.56 6.99 15.52
N SER A 47 5.52 7.25 14.21
CA SER A 47 5.40 8.59 13.64
C SER A 47 4.07 8.78 12.91
N ARG A 48 3.40 9.91 13.18
CA ARG A 48 2.16 10.28 12.49
C ARG A 48 2.42 10.70 11.04
N GLU A 49 3.58 11.28 10.76
CA GLU A 49 4.02 11.64 9.41
C GLU A 49 4.20 10.38 8.56
N ASP A 50 4.94 9.39 9.06
CA ASP A 50 5.13 8.10 8.37
C ASP A 50 3.82 7.34 8.21
N ARG A 51 2.88 7.47 9.16
CA ARG A 51 1.54 6.90 9.02
C ARG A 51 0.73 7.56 7.89
N GLY A 52 0.89 8.87 7.72
CA GLY A 52 0.31 9.61 6.59
C GLY A 52 0.90 9.14 5.27
N LEU A 53 2.23 9.01 5.23
CA LEU A 53 2.97 8.55 4.05
C LEU A 53 2.56 7.13 3.63
N LEU A 54 2.47 6.19 4.58
CA LEU A 54 1.99 4.83 4.30
C LEU A 54 0.55 4.83 3.75
N ARG A 55 -0.32 5.69 4.26
CA ARG A 55 -1.70 5.79 3.77
C ARG A 55 -1.76 6.31 2.33
N ASP A 56 -0.92 7.29 2.00
CA ASP A 56 -0.83 7.85 0.65
C ASP A 56 -0.35 6.79 -0.35
N TRP A 57 0.71 6.07 0.00
CA TRP A 57 1.19 4.94 -0.79
C TRP A 57 0.14 3.84 -0.98
N MET A 58 -0.61 3.47 0.06
CA MET A 58 -1.71 2.50 -0.07
C MET A 58 -2.84 3.01 -1.00
N ALA A 59 -3.09 4.33 -1.05
CA ALA A 59 -4.04 4.92 -1.98
C ALA A 59 -3.54 4.84 -3.43
N VAL A 60 -2.24 5.08 -3.66
CA VAL A 60 -1.60 4.86 -4.96
C VAL A 60 -1.69 3.39 -5.38
N ALA A 61 -1.45 2.46 -4.45
CA ALA A 61 -1.61 1.03 -4.70
C ALA A 61 -3.03 0.69 -5.14
N ALA A 62 -4.04 1.18 -4.43
CA ALA A 62 -5.44 0.95 -4.75
C ALA A 62 -5.83 1.54 -6.11
N ALA A 63 -5.35 2.75 -6.42
CA ALA A 63 -5.57 3.39 -7.72
C ALA A 63 -4.91 2.61 -8.86
N ARG A 64 -3.66 2.15 -8.69
CA ARG A 64 -2.97 1.28 -9.65
C ARG A 64 -3.69 -0.04 -9.83
N ALA A 65 -4.10 -0.68 -8.74
CA ALA A 65 -4.85 -1.93 -8.79
C ALA A 65 -6.21 -1.76 -9.53
N ALA A 66 -6.88 -0.62 -9.34
CA ALA A 66 -8.09 -0.27 -10.08
C ALA A 66 -7.81 -0.01 -11.57
N ALA A 67 -6.72 0.70 -11.88
CA ALA A 67 -6.26 0.95 -13.24
C ALA A 67 -5.88 -0.34 -13.97
N GLU A 68 -5.11 -1.23 -13.36
CA GLU A 68 -4.78 -2.57 -13.87
C GLU A 68 -6.04 -3.41 -14.13
N CYS A 69 -7.04 -3.33 -13.24
CA CYS A 69 -8.33 -3.99 -13.47
C CYS A 69 -9.10 -3.43 -14.67
N ARG A 70 -8.96 -2.12 -14.93
CA ARG A 70 -9.58 -1.44 -16.07
C ARG A 70 -8.75 -1.60 -17.35
N ALA A 71 -7.45 -1.81 -17.21
CA ALA A 71 -6.48 -1.90 -18.29
C ALA A 71 -6.29 -3.33 -18.80
N LYS A 72 -6.90 -4.37 -18.20
CA LYS A 72 -7.02 -5.68 -18.85
C LYS A 72 -7.80 -5.47 -20.15
N PRO A 73 -7.16 -5.48 -21.33
CA PRO A 73 -7.90 -5.53 -22.56
C PRO A 73 -8.41 -6.98 -22.64
N SER A 74 -9.69 -7.16 -22.94
CA SER A 74 -10.12 -8.39 -23.60
C SER A 74 -9.13 -8.68 -24.75
N PRO A 75 -8.67 -9.93 -24.94
CA PRO A 75 -7.77 -10.21 -26.06
C PRO A 75 -8.48 -9.85 -27.37
N PRO A 76 -7.86 -9.09 -28.29
CA PRO A 76 -8.41 -8.96 -29.63
C PRO A 76 -8.25 -10.31 -30.35
N ARG A 77 -9.42 -10.94 -30.56
CA ARG A 77 -9.83 -11.91 -31.59
C ARG A 77 -8.77 -12.80 -32.25
#